data_AF-A0A925CPS9-F1
#
_entry.id   AF-A0A925CPS9-F1
#
_cell.length_a   1.000
_cell.length_b   1.000
_cell.length_c   1.000
_cell.angle_alpha   90.00
_cell.angle_beta   90.00
_cell.angle_gamma   90.00
#
_symmetry.space_group_name_H-M   'P 1'
#
loop_
_entity.id
_entity.type
_entity.pdbx_description
1 polymer ?
#
loop_
_entity_poly.entity_id
_entity_poly.type
_entity_poly.pdbx_seq_one_letter_code
_entity_poly.pdbx_strand_id
1 'polypeptide(L)' 'AEGAILGCTEIPLLIKQSDSHLPLFDTTEIHVQAAANFITG' A
#
# COMPACT_ATOMS: atom_id res chain seq x y z
N ALA A 1 6.66 -6.37 -14.92
CA ALA A 1 6.23 -5.35 -13.95
C ALA A 1 7.18 -5.40 -12.76
N GLU A 2 7.47 -4.27 -12.13
CA GLU A 2 8.47 -4.16 -11.05
C GLU A 2 7.81 -4.07 -9.66
N GLY A 3 6.49 -3.96 -9.63
CA GLY A 3 5.66 -3.91 -8.43
C GLY A 3 4.19 -3.82 -8.79
N ALA A 4 3.32 -3.91 -7.79
CA ALA A 4 1.88 -3.80 -7.96
C ALA A 4 1.29 -2.78 -6.97
N ILE A 5 0.45 -1.88 -7.49
CA ILE A 5 -0.30 -0.92 -6.68
C ILE A 5 -1.61 -1.57 -6.24
N LEU A 6 -1.85 -1.63 -4.93
CA LEU A 6 -3.12 -2.09 -4.39
C LEU A 6 -4.09 -0.89 -4.39
N GLY A 7 -4.75 -0.69 -5.54
CA GLY A 7 -5.52 0.51 -5.84
C GLY A 7 -6.92 0.59 -5.22
N CYS A 8 -7.40 -0.49 -4.59
CA CYS A 8 -8.66 -0.51 -3.85
C CYS A 8 -8.37 -0.90 -2.40
N THR A 9 -9.12 -0.33 -1.45
CA THR A 9 -8.94 -0.54 -0.01
C THR A 9 -9.16 -2.00 0.44
N GLU A 10 -9.86 -2.79 -0.38
CA GLU A 10 -10.23 -4.18 -0.12
C GLU A 10 -9.13 -5.16 -0.52
N ILE A 11 -8.29 -4.82 -1.51
CA ILE A 11 -7.24 -5.72 -2.02
C ILE A 11 -6.23 -6.09 -0.92
N PRO A 12 -5.73 -5.14 -0.10
CA PRO A 12 -4.86 -5.47 1.03
C PRO A 12 -5.50 -6.39 2.09
N LEU A 13 -6.83 -6.54 2.11
CA LEU A 13 -7.51 -7.48 3.01
C LEU A 13 -7.41 -8.92 2.52
N LEU A 14 -7.21 -9.13 1.21
CA LEU A 14 -7.20 -10.44 0.56
C LEU A 14 -5.80 -10.91 0.16
N ILE A 15 -4.88 -9.99 -0.12
CA ILE A 15 -3.54 -10.29 -0.62
C ILE A 15 -2.51 -9.59 0.26
N LYS A 16 -1.48 -10.33 0.67
CA LYS A 16 -0.32 -9.86 1.44
C LYS A 16 0.96 -9.99 0.63
N GLN A 17 2.03 -9.33 1.10
CA GLN A 17 3.34 -9.40 0.46
C GLN A 17 3.87 -10.85 0.35
N SER A 18 3.47 -11.74 1.24
CA SER A 18 3.82 -13.17 1.20
C SER A 18 3.23 -13.92 -0.01
N ASP A 19 2.18 -13.39 -0.63
CA ASP A 19 1.45 -14.03 -1.72
C ASP A 19 2.01 -13.65 -3.10
N SER A 20 3.00 -12.74 -3.14
CA SER A 20 3.56 -12.20 -4.38
C SER A 20 5.07 -12.00 -4.28
N HIS A 21 5.79 -12.36 -5.34
CA HIS A 21 7.20 -12.04 -5.49
C HIS A 21 7.43 -10.58 -5.93
N LEU A 22 6.39 -9.90 -6.42
CA LEU A 22 6.45 -8.47 -6.71
C LEU A 22 6.19 -7.66 -5.43
N PRO A 23 6.91 -6.55 -5.22
CA PRO A 23 6.58 -5.57 -4.19
C PRO A 23 5.14 -5.09 -4.34
N LEU A 24 4.39 -5.09 -3.23
CA LEU A 24 3.02 -4.60 -3.16
C LEU A 24 2.99 -3.24 -2.47
N PHE A 25 2.28 -2.29 -3.06
CA PHE A 25 2.15 -0.93 -2.53
C PHE A 25 0.70 -0.66 -2.14
N ASP A 26 0.40 -0.72 -0.83
CA ASP A 26 -0.92 -0.34 -0.29
C ASP A 26 -1.10 1.18 -0.35
N THR A 27 -1.98 1.62 -1.24
CA THR A 27 -2.25 3.06 -1.43
C THR A 27 -2.86 3.71 -0.19
N THR A 28 -3.63 2.96 0.60
CA THR A 28 -4.23 3.45 1.84
C THR A 28 -3.15 3.76 2.85
N GLU A 29 -2.23 2.82 3.06
CA GLU A 29 -1.12 2.98 3.99
C GLU A 29 -0.22 4.16 3.59
N ILE A 30 0.17 4.22 2.31
CA ILE A 30 1.03 5.31 1.79
C ILE A 30 0.36 6.67 1.97
N HIS A 31 -0.92 6.80 1.66
CA HIS A 31 -1.66 8.06 1.86
C HIS A 31 -1.76 8.45 3.33
N VAL A 32 -2.03 7.50 4.22
CA VAL A 32 -2.11 7.78 5.67
C VAL A 32 -0.76 8.23 6.22
N GLN A 33 0.33 7.55 5.83
CA GLN A 33 1.68 7.96 6.23
C GLN A 33 2.02 9.36 5.71
N ALA A 34 1.71 9.66 4.45
CA ALA A 34 1.93 11.00 3.87
C ALA A 34 1.10 12.07 4.60
N ALA A 35 -0.17 11.80 4.90
CA ALA A 35 -1.04 12.71 5.63
C ALA A 35 -0.56 12.93 7.08
N ALA A 36 -0.16 11.87 7.79
CA ALA A 36 0.40 11.98 9.12
C ALA A 36 1.67 12.83 9.12
N ASN A 37 2.60 12.55 8.21
CA ASN A 37 3.83 13.32 8.06
C ASN A 37 3.56 14.79 7.71
N PHE A 38 2.55 15.07 6.88
CA PHE A 38 2.14 16.44 6.55
C PHE A 38 1.60 17.21 7.77
N ILE A 39 0.95 16.51 8.71
CA ILE A 39 0.36 17.13 9.91
C ILE A 39 1.40 17.28 11.03
N THR A 40 2.34 16.34 11.16
CA THR A 40 3.27 16.28 12.30
C THR A 40 4.68 16.76 12.00
N GLY A 41 5.05 16.92 10.73
CA GLY A 41 6.35 17.48 10.29
C GLY A 41 6.28 18.99 10.11
#